data_AF-A0A359KNQ2-F1
#
_entry.id   AF-A0A359KNQ2-F1
#
_cell.length_a   1.000
_cell.length_b   1.000
_cell.length_c   1.000
_cell.angle_alpha   90.00
_cell.angle_beta   90.00
_cell.angle_gamma   90.00
#
_symmetry.space_group_name_H-M   'P 1'
#
loop_
_entity.id
_entity.type
_entity.pdbx_description
1 polymer ?
#
loop_
_entity_poly.entity_id
_entity_poly.type
_entity_poly.pdbx_seq_one_letter_code
_entity_poly.pdbx_strand_id
1 'polypeptide(L)'
;TGRAVTLGIGPRYLHSTGQLHKGGPADGTFLLLVGTPEHDLPIPGANYSFGELFAAQSAGDAATLAKHGLPLVLVGLGTDVRAGVQAIAAGARSQPTPADD
;
A
#
# COMPACT_ATOMS: atom_id res chain seq x y z
N THR A 1 17.00 -11.34 7.02
CA THR A 1 16.51 -9.97 7.40
C THR A 1 15.74 -9.93 8.72
N GLY A 2 14.82 -10.85 9.04
CA GLY A 2 14.19 -10.97 10.38
C GLY A 2 13.39 -9.74 10.87
N ARG A 3 13.06 -8.78 10.00
CA ARG A 3 12.41 -7.52 10.37
C ARG A 3 10.97 -7.75 10.84
N ALA A 4 10.56 -7.02 11.87
CA ALA A 4 9.17 -6.99 12.30
C ALA A 4 8.27 -6.46 11.17
N VAL A 5 7.14 -7.11 10.94
CA VAL A 5 6.17 -6.75 9.90
C VAL A 5 4.84 -6.37 10.56
N THR A 6 4.30 -5.22 10.16
CA THR A 6 2.94 -4.82 10.51
C THR A 6 2.09 -4.74 9.25
N LEU A 7 0.79 -5.03 9.38
CA LEU A 7 -0.16 -4.97 8.27
C LEU A 7 -1.26 -3.96 8.60
N GLY A 8 -1.55 -3.07 7.65
CA GLY A 8 -2.66 -2.12 7.71
C GLY A 8 -3.54 -2.23 6.48
N ILE A 9 -4.86 -2.14 6.66
CA ILE A 9 -5.84 -2.11 5.56
C ILE A 9 -6.29 -0.67 5.34
N GLY A 10 -6.18 -0.19 4.10
CA GLY A 10 -6.64 1.13 3.68
C GLY A 10 -8.16 1.23 3.57
N PRO A 11 -8.75 2.42 3.76
CA PRO A 11 -8.12 3.66 4.24
C PRO A 11 -7.96 3.71 5.77
N ARG A 12 -8.45 2.70 6.49
CA ARG A 12 -8.60 2.71 7.96
C ARG A 12 -7.29 2.92 8.73
N TYR A 13 -6.16 2.45 8.21
CA TYR A 13 -4.87 2.55 8.92
C TYR A 13 -4.43 4.01 9.17
N LEU A 14 -5.00 4.98 8.45
CA LEU A 14 -4.78 6.42 8.65
C LEU A 14 -5.12 6.90 10.06
N HIS A 15 -6.08 6.25 10.72
CA HIS A 15 -6.58 6.68 12.05
C HIS A 15 -5.88 5.99 13.23
N SER A 16 -4.93 5.07 12.97
CA SER A 16 -4.28 4.30 14.04
C SER A 16 -2.76 4.42 13.98
N THR A 17 -2.14 4.03 12.87
CA THR A 17 -0.67 4.05 12.71
C THR A 17 -0.21 5.13 11.74
N GLY A 18 -1.13 5.94 11.20
CA GLY A 18 -0.84 6.99 10.25
C GLY A 18 0.23 7.96 10.74
N GLN A 19 0.11 8.45 11.98
CA GLN A 19 1.11 9.36 12.54
C GLN A 19 2.45 8.69 12.81
N LEU A 20 2.46 7.47 13.34
CA LEU A 20 3.70 6.73 13.55
C LEU A 20 4.53 6.61 12.26
N HIS A 21 3.88 6.31 11.14
CA HIS A 21 4.57 6.05 9.88
C HIS A 21 4.78 7.30 9.00
N LYS A 22 3.95 8.33 9.12
CA LYS A 22 3.96 9.49 8.21
C LYS A 22 4.37 10.80 8.88
N GLY A 23 4.44 10.85 10.21
CA GLY A 23 4.84 12.04 10.96
C GLY A 23 5.73 11.78 12.18
N GLY A 24 5.98 10.52 12.54
CA GLY A 24 6.91 10.10 13.58
C GLY A 24 8.36 10.01 13.07
N PRO A 25 9.28 9.38 13.82
CA PRO A 25 10.62 9.08 13.34
C PRO A 25 10.61 8.40 11.96
N ALA A 26 11.55 8.76 11.09
CA ALA A 26 11.65 8.26 9.71
C ALA A 26 12.20 6.82 9.66
N ASP A 27 11.50 5.90 10.32
CA ASP A 27 11.88 4.51 10.46
C ASP A 27 10.88 3.60 9.73
N GLY A 28 11.38 2.73 8.85
CA GLY A 28 10.57 1.70 8.19
C GLY A 28 10.83 1.54 6.70
N THR A 29 10.20 0.53 6.11
CA THR A 29 10.16 0.30 4.66
C THR A 29 8.77 -0.18 4.30
N PHE A 30 8.17 0.43 3.29
CA PHE A 30 6.74 0.30 3.04
C PHE A 30 6.46 -0.43 1.73
N LEU A 31 5.50 -1.35 1.77
CA LEU A 31 4.93 -2.00 0.59
C LEU A 31 3.44 -1.69 0.56
N LEU A 32 3.03 -0.86 -0.40
CA LEU A 32 1.62 -0.52 -0.63
C LEU A 32 1.09 -1.43 -1.72
N LEU A 33 0.09 -2.23 -1.38
CA LEU A 33 -0.62 -3.10 -2.33
C LEU A 33 -1.98 -2.48 -2.63
N VAL A 34 -2.22 -2.11 -3.89
CA VAL A 34 -3.41 -1.36 -4.29
C VAL A 34 -4.19 -2.14 -5.33
N GLY A 35 -5.41 -2.54 -4.99
CA GLY A 35 -6.35 -3.15 -5.94
C GLY A 35 -7.11 -2.10 -6.74
N THR A 36 -7.52 -2.46 -7.94
CA THR A 36 -8.47 -1.68 -8.74
C THR A 36 -9.87 -2.30 -8.56
N PRO A 37 -10.90 -1.53 -8.16
CA PRO A 37 -12.25 -2.07 -8.09
C PRO A 37 -12.70 -2.60 -9.46
N GLU A 38 -13.28 -3.79 -9.51
CA GLU A 38 -13.88 -4.34 -10.74
C GLU A 38 -15.10 -3.52 -11.19
N HIS A 39 -15.86 -3.01 -10.21
CA HIS A 39 -17.00 -2.15 -10.42
C HIS A 39 -16.73 -0.81 -9.77
N ASP A 40 -16.69 0.24 -10.57
CA ASP A 40 -16.54 1.59 -10.07
C ASP A 40 -17.92 2.21 -9.82
N LEU A 41 -18.17 2.63 -8.58
CA LEU A 41 -19.48 3.11 -8.14
C LEU A 41 -19.45 4.63 -8.00
N PRO A 42 -20.44 5.36 -8.56
CA PRO A 42 -20.54 6.79 -8.34
C PRO A 42 -20.88 7.10 -6.88
N ILE A 43 -20.37 8.21 -6.36
CA ILE A 43 -20.73 8.72 -5.05
C ILE A 43 -21.83 9.78 -5.24
N PRO A 44 -23.04 9.59 -4.67
CA PRO A 44 -24.11 10.58 -4.79
C PRO A 44 -23.67 11.97 -4.33
N GLY A 45 -23.83 12.97 -5.22
CA GLY A 45 -23.48 14.37 -4.94
C GLY A 45 -22.00 14.72 -5.07
N ALA A 46 -21.12 13.76 -5.39
CA ALA A 46 -19.73 14.03 -5.73
C ALA A 46 -19.51 14.03 -7.25
N ASN A 47 -18.48 14.74 -7.69
CA ASN A 47 -18.01 14.73 -9.08
C ASN A 47 -16.94 13.65 -9.34
N TYR A 48 -16.81 12.68 -8.42
CA TYR A 48 -15.89 11.55 -8.52
C TYR A 48 -16.52 10.26 -7.99
N SER A 49 -15.95 9.13 -8.38
CA SER A 49 -16.36 7.77 -7.99
C SER A 49 -15.62 7.24 -6.76
N PHE A 50 -16.06 6.09 -6.23
CA PHE A 50 -15.31 5.39 -5.18
C PHE A 50 -13.94 4.91 -5.67
N GLY A 51 -13.81 4.44 -6.91
CA GLY A 51 -12.54 4.04 -7.50
C GLY A 51 -11.56 5.21 -7.61
N GLU A 52 -12.03 6.37 -8.06
CA GLU A 52 -11.22 7.60 -8.10
C GLU A 52 -10.80 8.03 -6.70
N LEU A 53 -11.70 7.94 -5.71
CA LEU A 53 -11.39 8.24 -4.32
C LEU A 53 -10.28 7.30 -3.77
N PHE A 54 -10.37 5.99 -4.00
CA PHE A 54 -9.36 5.03 -3.54
C PHE A 54 -8.01 5.22 -4.25
N ALA A 55 -8.03 5.51 -5.55
CA ALA A 55 -6.83 5.84 -6.31
C ALA A 55 -6.16 7.11 -5.76
N ALA A 56 -6.94 8.17 -5.51
CA ALA A 56 -6.43 9.41 -4.95
C ALA A 56 -5.85 9.21 -3.53
N GLN A 57 -6.53 8.45 -2.67
CA GLN A 57 -6.08 8.18 -1.31
C GLN A 57 -4.76 7.37 -1.30
N SER A 58 -4.69 6.29 -2.07
CA SER A 58 -3.47 5.47 -2.15
C SER A 58 -2.28 6.23 -2.74
N ALA A 59 -2.51 7.08 -3.75
CA ALA A 59 -1.50 7.97 -4.30
C ALA A 59 -1.03 9.02 -3.29
N GLY A 60 -1.95 9.64 -2.54
CA GLY A 60 -1.63 10.59 -1.48
C GLY A 60 -0.81 9.96 -0.34
N ASP A 61 -1.10 8.70 -0.02
CA ASP A 61 -0.35 7.93 0.97
C ASP A 61 1.10 7.68 0.54
N ALA A 62 1.29 7.21 -0.69
CA ALA A 62 2.61 7.01 -1.27
C ALA A 62 3.39 8.33 -1.35
N ALA A 63 2.73 9.42 -1.78
CA ALA A 63 3.36 10.74 -1.86
C ALA A 63 3.79 11.26 -0.49
N THR A 64 3.00 11.00 0.57
CA THR A 64 3.36 11.41 1.93
C THR A 64 4.60 10.66 2.43
N LEU A 65 4.65 9.34 2.24
CA LEU A 65 5.81 8.53 2.60
C LEU A 65 7.06 8.95 1.80
N ALA A 66 6.91 9.19 0.49
CA ALA A 66 7.99 9.64 -0.38
C ALA A 66 8.57 11.00 0.08
N LYS A 67 7.69 11.97 0.38
CA LYS A 67 8.10 13.29 0.89
C LYS A 67 8.80 13.20 2.23
N HIS A 68 8.46 12.19 3.04
CA HIS A 68 9.12 11.93 4.31
C HIS A 68 10.47 11.20 4.16
N GLY A 69 10.89 10.87 2.93
CA GLY A 69 12.16 10.18 2.67
C GLY A 69 12.15 8.69 3.01
N LEU A 70 10.97 8.10 3.20
CA LEU A 70 10.83 6.71 3.59
C LEU A 70 10.86 5.79 2.36
N PRO A 71 11.65 4.69 2.36
CA PRO A 71 11.63 3.71 1.28
C PRO A 71 10.24 3.10 1.09
N LEU A 72 9.71 3.17 -0.12
CA LEU A 72 8.40 2.60 -0.44
C LEU A 72 8.36 1.96 -1.83
N VAL A 73 7.50 0.94 -1.97
CA VAL A 73 7.08 0.40 -3.26
C VAL A 73 5.56 0.36 -3.28
N LEU A 74 4.96 0.91 -4.34
CA LEU A 74 3.53 0.76 -4.61
C LEU A 74 3.36 -0.27 -5.73
N VAL A 75 2.54 -1.30 -5.48
CA VAL A 75 2.23 -2.34 -6.44
C VAL A 75 0.73 -2.31 -6.74
N GLY A 76 0.40 -2.08 -8.01
CA GLY A 76 -0.96 -2.26 -8.52
C GLY A 76 -1.26 -3.74 -8.71
N LEU A 77 -2.31 -4.24 -8.05
CA LEU A 77 -2.73 -5.64 -8.13
C LEU A 77 -3.70 -5.92 -9.29
N GLY A 78 -4.17 -4.87 -9.96
CA GLY A 78 -5.27 -4.97 -10.94
C GLY A 78 -6.61 -5.26 -10.27
N THR A 79 -7.56 -5.80 -11.04
CA THR A 79 -8.92 -6.12 -10.58
C THR A 79 -9.00 -7.43 -9.80
N ASP A 80 -8.18 -8.42 -10.14
CA ASP A 80 -8.04 -9.67 -9.36
C ASP A 80 -6.95 -9.52 -8.29
N VAL A 81 -7.34 -8.93 -7.17
CA VAL A 81 -6.49 -8.74 -5.99
C VAL A 81 -5.89 -10.06 -5.49
N ARG A 82 -6.65 -11.17 -5.58
CA ARG A 82 -6.18 -12.48 -5.11
C ARG A 82 -5.05 -12.99 -5.98
N ALA A 83 -5.24 -12.99 -7.30
CA ALA A 83 -4.20 -13.39 -8.24
C ALA A 83 -2.96 -12.49 -8.12
N GLY A 84 -3.15 -11.18 -8.00
CA GLY A 84 -2.05 -10.23 -7.79
C GLY A 84 -1.21 -10.53 -6.54
N VAL A 85 -1.86 -10.77 -5.39
CA VAL A 85 -1.16 -11.14 -4.15
C VAL A 85 -0.46 -12.49 -4.29
N GLN A 86 -1.08 -13.47 -4.94
CA GLN A 86 -0.46 -14.78 -5.18
C GLN A 86 0.80 -14.66 -6.04
N ALA A 87 0.78 -13.83 -7.08
CA ALA A 87 1.93 -13.57 -7.94
C ALA A 87 3.09 -12.92 -7.17
N ILE A 88 2.81 -11.90 -6.34
CA ILE A 88 3.81 -11.27 -5.47
C ILE A 88 4.42 -12.30 -4.51
N ALA A 89 3.57 -13.10 -3.86
CA ALA A 89 4.04 -14.10 -2.91
C ALA A 89 4.89 -15.19 -3.59
N ALA A 90 4.56 -15.58 -4.82
CA ALA A 90 5.35 -16.52 -5.60
C ALA A 90 6.72 -15.93 -5.99
N GLY A 91 6.75 -14.68 -6.46
CA GLY A 91 7.99 -13.98 -6.81
C GLY A 91 8.90 -13.73 -5.59
N ALA A 92 8.32 -13.43 -4.42
CA ALA A 92 9.10 -13.25 -3.20
C ALA A 92 9.79 -14.54 -2.74
N ARG A 93 9.16 -15.71 -2.96
CA ARG A 93 9.74 -17.03 -2.59
C ARG A 93 10.81 -17.52 -3.57
N SER A 94 10.85 -16.99 -4.79
CA SER A 94 11.85 -17.39 -5.80
C SER A 94 13.14 -16.58 -5.72
N GLN A 95 13.17 -15.50 -4.93
CA GLN A 95 14.39 -14.79 -4.59
C GLN A 95 15.10 -15.51 -3.44
N PRO A 96 16.40 -15.87 -3.57
CA PRO A 96 17.14 -16.39 -2.44
C PRO A 96 17.13 -15.35 -1.31
N THR A 97 16.81 -15.79 -0.09
CA THR A 97 16.95 -14.95 1.10
C THR A 97 18.37 -14.40 1.12
N PRO A 98 18.59 -13.08 1.23
CA PRO A 98 19.93 -12.56 1.42
C PRO A 98 20.50 -13.26 2.66
N ALA A 99 21.71 -13.83 2.53
CA ALA A 99 22.42 -14.39 3.66
C ALA A 99 22.45 -13.34 4.78
N ASP A 100 22.15 -13.74 6.01
CA ASP A 100 22.32 -12.87 7.16
C ASP A 100 23.84 -12.63 7.31
N ASP A 101 24.30 -11.43 6.95
CA ASP A 101 25.59 -10.86 7.34
C ASP A 101 25.47 -10.17 8.70
#